data_AF-A0A166P4J5-F1
#
_entry.id   AF-A0A166P4J5-F1
#
_cell.length_a   1.000
_cell.length_b   1.000
_cell.length_c   1.000
_cell.angle_alpha   90.00
_cell.angle_beta   90.00
_cell.angle_gamma   90.00
#
_symmetry.space_group_name_H-M   'P 1'
#
loop_
_entity.id
_entity.type
_entity.pdbx_description
1 polymer ?
#
loop_
_entity_poly.entity_id
_entity_poly.type
_entity_poly.pdbx_seq_one_letter_code
_entity_poly.pdbx_strand_id
1 'polypeptide(L)'
;MKDLPGSTPGKPVLPSLWTENLTIAFLNRLPNRYHVGRRRRARSKSKTIHPGAEDITSLRTSFSFWDGLRDLQKHKWRPSDVQYIFLAGLTLFSLSIAPSAPALKLFAFIAASWILLMPATRQFFLPSVTIWVWLVYFFCSRFIPYDYRPHIWVRVLPALENVLYGANLSNILSAHQHAVLDILAWLPYGIIHFGAPATCSLLMFIFAAPGTTPVFARTFGWMSILGVSIQLIFPCTPPWYENQHGLVPAVYGMKGSPAGLERIDKIFGIDLYTTNFSSAPVPFGAFPSLHGGYAVLEALFMSHCFPQFRMFFIGYVGWIWWSTMYLSHHYAIDLVGGGLIAAGFFYTARARYLPQRQADKITRWDYDYVEIGDKHRVADEEYGHEYFSLGLLEQRRENSSDGWTLGSSSSCSSSSGTLSPTISEDTVPGMMVMDMADNGQLWDGHAPPRDVELSEVLVVRQQN
;
A
#
# COMPACT_ATOMS: atom_id res chain seq x y z
N MET A 1 37.45 35.97 30.77
CA MET A 1 37.44 34.51 30.59
C MET A 1 36.00 34.06 30.41
N LYS A 2 35.67 33.53 29.23
CA LYS A 2 34.39 32.87 28.91
C LYS A 2 34.69 31.37 28.84
N ASP A 3 33.96 30.55 29.58
CA ASP A 3 33.86 29.08 29.49
C ASP A 3 32.60 28.70 30.31
N LEU A 4 31.62 27.87 29.96
CA LEU A 4 31.24 26.97 28.86
C LEU A 4 29.71 26.73 29.03
N PRO A 5 28.87 26.59 27.97
CA PRO A 5 27.51 26.09 28.16
C PRO A 5 27.52 24.56 28.25
N GLY A 6 26.82 24.04 29.26
CA GLY A 6 26.70 22.61 29.56
C GLY A 6 26.13 21.79 28.40
N SER A 7 26.61 20.56 28.31
CA SER A 7 26.12 19.54 27.38
C SER A 7 24.62 19.30 27.57
N THR A 8 23.86 19.40 26.48
CA THR A 8 22.46 19.01 26.43
C THR A 8 22.28 17.51 26.69
N PRO A 9 21.20 17.08 27.36
CA PRO A 9 20.92 15.66 27.53
C PRO A 9 20.66 15.04 26.16
N GLY A 10 21.41 13.97 25.84
CA GLY A 10 21.18 13.17 24.64
C GLY A 10 19.79 12.56 24.64
N LYS A 11 19.27 12.24 23.44
CA LYS A 11 17.97 11.58 23.26
C LYS A 11 17.85 10.39 24.22
N PRO A 12 16.70 10.21 24.91
CA PRO A 12 16.47 9.04 25.74
C PRO A 12 16.48 7.79 24.86
N VAL A 13 17.59 7.07 24.89
CA VAL A 13 17.69 5.72 24.34
C VAL A 13 16.93 4.81 25.30
N LEU A 14 15.93 4.09 24.81
CA LEU A 14 15.24 3.07 25.61
C LEU A 14 16.30 2.12 26.21
N PRO A 15 16.31 1.90 27.54
CA PRO A 15 17.23 0.95 28.15
C PRO A 15 16.92 -0.45 27.60
N SER A 16 17.81 -0.89 26.73
CA SER A 16 17.79 -2.12 25.96
C SER A 16 18.16 -3.32 26.86
N LEU A 17 17.35 -3.64 27.86
CA LEU A 17 17.58 -4.85 28.68
C LEU A 17 17.21 -6.14 27.91
N TRP A 18 16.32 -6.05 26.92
CA TRP A 18 15.89 -7.17 26.08
C TRP A 18 16.63 -7.28 24.75
N THR A 19 17.03 -6.16 24.16
CA THR A 19 17.61 -6.14 22.82
C THR A 19 19.09 -6.53 22.79
N GLU A 20 19.90 -6.25 23.81
CA GLU A 20 21.34 -6.59 23.79
C GLU A 20 21.61 -8.10 23.90
N ASN A 21 20.90 -8.82 24.77
CA ASN A 21 21.18 -10.25 25.00
C ASN A 21 20.56 -11.17 23.94
N LEU A 22 19.36 -10.84 23.43
CA LEU A 22 18.70 -11.63 22.38
C LEU A 22 19.30 -11.41 21.00
N THR A 23 19.72 -10.18 20.66
CA THR A 23 20.35 -9.93 19.35
C THR A 23 21.74 -10.55 19.27
N ILE A 24 22.56 -10.52 20.33
CA ILE A 24 23.90 -11.16 20.31
C ILE A 24 23.75 -12.68 20.23
N ALA A 25 22.84 -13.29 21.00
CA ALA A 25 22.62 -14.74 20.96
C ALA A 25 22.02 -15.23 19.63
N PHE A 26 21.16 -14.43 19.00
CA PHE A 26 20.55 -14.74 17.71
C PHE A 26 21.51 -14.49 16.53
N LEU A 27 22.28 -13.39 16.56
CA LEU A 27 23.27 -13.07 15.53
C LEU A 27 24.47 -14.02 15.56
N ASN A 28 24.89 -14.52 16.73
CA ASN A 28 25.97 -15.50 16.86
C ASN A 28 25.59 -16.91 16.37
N ARG A 29 24.30 -17.18 16.11
CA ARG A 29 23.81 -18.47 15.58
C ARG A 29 23.70 -18.48 14.04
N LEU A 30 23.96 -17.36 13.37
CA LEU A 30 23.96 -17.28 11.92
C LEU A 30 25.35 -17.58 11.36
N PRO A 31 25.46 -18.28 10.22
CA PRO A 31 26.75 -18.65 9.64
C PRO A 31 27.59 -17.42 9.24
N ASN A 32 28.91 -17.56 9.37
CA ASN A 32 29.97 -16.54 9.27
C ASN A 32 29.97 -15.63 8.01
N ARG A 33 29.06 -15.83 7.04
CA ARG A 33 28.93 -15.00 5.83
C ARG A 33 28.14 -13.71 6.04
N TYR A 34 27.46 -13.53 7.16
CA TYR A 34 26.74 -12.28 7.50
C TYR A 34 27.57 -11.28 8.32
N HIS A 35 28.83 -11.57 8.62
CA HIS A 35 29.75 -10.62 9.22
C HIS A 35 30.36 -9.70 8.15
N VAL A 36 29.53 -8.82 7.56
CA VAL A 36 30.06 -7.68 6.82
C VAL A 36 30.77 -6.76 7.82
N GLY A 37 32.06 -6.54 7.57
CA GLY A 37 32.99 -5.89 8.48
C GLY A 37 32.44 -4.63 9.13
N ARG A 38 32.19 -4.72 10.44
CA ARG A 38 31.92 -3.60 11.33
C ARG A 38 33.21 -2.79 11.49
N ARG A 39 33.68 -2.13 10.42
CA ARG A 39 34.62 -1.01 10.58
C ARG A 39 33.87 0.05 11.34
N ARG A 40 34.13 0.12 12.65
CA ARG A 40 33.77 1.25 13.52
C ARG A 40 34.35 2.51 12.90
N ARG A 41 33.62 3.14 11.98
CA ARG A 41 33.84 4.55 11.66
C ARG A 41 33.55 5.28 12.96
N ALA A 42 34.59 5.92 13.51
CA ALA A 42 34.48 6.76 14.68
C ALA A 42 33.27 7.67 14.50
N ARG A 43 32.29 7.51 15.37
CA ARG A 43 31.07 8.31 15.44
C ARG A 43 31.54 9.75 15.56
N SER A 44 31.46 10.52 14.47
CA SER A 44 31.81 11.93 14.53
C SER A 44 30.85 12.57 15.53
N LYS A 45 31.42 13.00 16.66
CA LYS A 45 30.76 13.93 17.59
C LYS A 45 30.67 15.28 16.88
N SER A 46 29.76 15.38 15.94
CA SER A 46 29.49 16.59 15.19
C SER A 46 28.05 16.50 14.73
N LYS A 47 27.16 17.01 15.56
CA LYS A 47 25.90 17.63 15.13
C LYS A 47 25.36 18.42 16.30
N THR A 48 25.78 19.68 16.31
CA THR A 48 25.07 20.79 16.93
C THR A 48 23.61 20.70 16.46
N ILE A 49 22.73 20.18 17.31
CA ILE A 49 21.29 20.35 17.14
C ILE A 49 21.07 21.86 17.28
N HIS A 50 20.56 22.52 16.24
CA HIS A 50 20.14 23.90 16.37
C HIS A 50 19.10 23.97 17.51
N PRO A 51 19.29 24.83 18.52
CA PRO A 51 18.31 24.98 19.59
C PRO A 51 17.00 25.46 18.98
N GLY A 52 15.99 24.58 18.95
CA GLY A 52 14.65 24.89 18.43
C GLY A 52 14.15 24.04 17.24
N ALA A 53 14.96 23.13 16.68
CA ALA A 53 14.43 22.16 15.71
C ALA A 53 13.67 21.05 16.46
N GLU A 54 12.36 20.91 16.23
CA GLU A 54 11.56 19.84 16.82
C GLU A 54 12.08 18.46 16.38
N ASP A 55 12.25 17.55 17.35
CA ASP A 55 12.65 16.18 17.07
C ASP A 55 11.51 15.47 16.32
N ILE A 56 11.80 14.95 15.12
CA ILE A 56 10.85 14.24 14.25
C ILE A 56 10.22 13.01 14.93
N THR A 57 10.86 12.51 16.00
CA THR A 57 10.41 11.34 16.74
C THR A 57 9.49 11.70 17.90
N SER A 58 9.47 12.98 18.31
CA SER A 58 8.75 13.46 19.48
C SER A 58 7.23 13.31 19.32
N LEU A 59 6.57 12.96 20.42
CA LEU A 59 5.12 12.86 20.49
C LEU A 59 4.55 14.06 21.22
N ARG A 60 3.39 14.55 20.75
CA ARG A 60 2.65 15.59 21.46
C ARG A 60 2.01 14.99 22.71
N THR A 61 2.13 15.68 23.85
CA THR A 61 1.63 15.19 25.15
C THR A 61 0.55 16.08 25.75
N SER A 62 0.20 17.21 25.11
CA SER A 62 -0.84 18.09 25.61
C SER A 62 -2.23 17.46 25.47
N PHE A 63 -2.96 17.45 26.58
CA PHE A 63 -4.37 17.05 26.66
C PHE A 63 -5.33 18.26 26.59
N SER A 64 -4.80 19.47 26.37
CA SER A 64 -5.62 20.69 26.29
C SER A 64 -6.33 20.78 24.94
N PHE A 65 -7.66 20.84 24.97
CA PHE A 65 -8.49 21.11 23.79
C PHE A 65 -8.14 22.43 23.11
N TRP A 66 -7.86 23.47 23.91
CA TRP A 66 -7.59 24.82 23.42
C TRP A 66 -6.26 24.95 22.68
N ASP A 67 -5.31 24.03 22.91
CA ASP A 67 -4.07 24.00 22.15
C ASP A 67 -4.34 23.61 20.70
N GLY A 68 -5.13 22.56 20.45
CA GLY A 68 -5.44 22.19 19.07
C GLY A 68 -6.40 23.14 18.36
N LEU A 69 -7.26 23.86 19.10
CA LEU A 69 -8.04 24.95 18.49
C LEU A 69 -7.12 26.09 18.01
N ARG A 70 -6.11 26.45 18.81
CA ARG A 70 -5.09 27.45 18.42
C ARG A 70 -4.25 26.96 17.23
N ASP A 71 -3.90 25.68 17.18
CA ASP A 71 -3.23 25.09 16.03
C ASP A 71 -4.10 25.18 14.77
N LEU A 72 -5.39 24.86 14.87
CA LEU A 72 -6.33 24.93 13.75
C LEU A 72 -6.50 26.36 13.23
N GLN A 73 -6.58 27.34 14.12
CA GLN A 73 -6.64 28.76 13.76
C GLN A 73 -5.36 29.24 13.05
N LYS A 74 -4.21 28.67 13.37
CA LYS A 74 -2.91 28.98 12.75
C LYS A 74 -2.63 28.14 11.50
N HIS A 75 -3.49 27.17 11.18
CA HIS A 75 -3.27 26.25 10.08
C HIS A 75 -3.27 26.99 8.74
N LYS A 76 -2.19 26.81 7.98
CA LYS A 76 -2.11 27.31 6.61
C LYS A 76 -2.72 26.26 5.68
N TRP A 77 -3.92 26.53 5.18
CA TRP A 77 -4.65 25.64 4.29
C TRP A 77 -3.84 25.29 3.03
N ARG A 78 -3.77 24.00 2.74
CA ARG A 78 -3.14 23.44 1.54
C ARG A 78 -4.20 22.76 0.67
N PRO A 79 -3.97 22.59 -0.64
CA PRO A 79 -4.90 21.86 -1.51
C PRO A 79 -5.21 20.43 -1.02
N SER A 80 -4.28 19.77 -0.33
CA SER A 80 -4.49 18.47 0.30
C SER A 80 -5.58 18.47 1.38
N ASP A 81 -5.94 19.62 1.95
CA ASP A 81 -6.95 19.72 3.00
C ASP A 81 -8.38 19.62 2.45
N VAL A 82 -8.57 19.75 1.12
CA VAL A 82 -9.86 19.49 0.44
C VAL A 82 -10.37 18.08 0.74
N GLN A 83 -9.46 17.14 1.00
CA GLN A 83 -9.80 15.77 1.40
C GLN A 83 -10.72 15.75 2.65
N TYR A 84 -10.53 16.66 3.61
CA TYR A 84 -11.34 16.71 4.82
C TYR A 84 -12.75 17.24 4.56
N ILE A 85 -12.93 18.10 3.55
CA ILE A 85 -14.25 18.54 3.10
C ILE A 85 -15.02 17.34 2.52
N PHE A 86 -14.36 16.54 1.68
CA PHE A 86 -14.96 15.31 1.15
C PHE A 86 -15.34 14.34 2.28
N LEU A 87 -14.42 14.09 3.23
CA LEU A 87 -14.68 13.18 4.35
C LEU A 87 -15.81 13.69 5.26
N ALA A 88 -15.90 15.00 5.49
CA ALA A 88 -17.01 15.61 6.22
C ALA A 88 -18.33 15.41 5.46
N GLY A 89 -18.35 15.65 4.15
CA GLY A 89 -19.53 15.39 3.30
C GLY A 89 -19.98 13.94 3.34
N LEU A 90 -19.04 13.00 3.22
CA LEU A 90 -19.32 11.56 3.29
C LEU A 90 -19.84 11.14 4.67
N THR A 91 -19.31 11.74 5.74
CA THR A 91 -19.79 11.51 7.11
C THR A 91 -21.20 12.06 7.29
N LEU A 92 -21.49 13.28 6.83
CA LEU A 92 -22.82 13.89 6.90
C LEU A 92 -23.85 13.07 6.11
N PHE A 93 -23.49 12.60 4.91
CA PHE A 93 -24.30 11.68 4.14
C PHE A 93 -24.57 10.37 4.91
N SER A 94 -23.54 9.75 5.48
CA SER A 94 -23.69 8.51 6.24
C SER A 94 -24.60 8.69 7.46
N LEU A 95 -24.48 9.83 8.15
CA LEU A 95 -25.31 10.16 9.29
C LEU A 95 -26.74 10.54 8.90
N SER A 96 -26.99 11.07 7.70
CA SER A 96 -28.34 11.43 7.26
C SER A 96 -29.17 10.19 6.90
N ILE A 97 -28.55 9.17 6.31
CA ILE A 97 -29.23 7.90 5.99
C ILE A 97 -29.39 6.98 7.20
N ALA A 98 -28.57 7.14 8.25
CA ALA A 98 -28.66 6.35 9.46
C ALA A 98 -29.92 6.68 10.28
N PRO A 99 -30.52 5.71 11.00
CA PRO A 99 -31.69 5.92 11.85
C PRO A 99 -31.56 7.13 12.79
N SER A 100 -32.70 7.74 13.14
CA SER A 100 -32.74 8.92 14.01
C SER A 100 -32.26 8.57 15.42
N ALA A 101 -31.07 9.05 15.77
CA ALA A 101 -30.48 8.91 17.10
C ALA A 101 -29.77 10.22 17.48
N PRO A 102 -30.50 11.34 17.66
CA PRO A 102 -29.91 12.68 17.76
C PRO A 102 -28.92 12.80 18.93
N ALA A 103 -29.24 12.23 20.09
CA ALA A 103 -28.36 12.24 21.25
C ALA A 103 -27.05 11.47 21.00
N LEU A 104 -27.13 10.27 20.42
CA LEU A 104 -25.96 9.46 20.09
C LEU A 104 -25.08 10.13 19.03
N LYS A 105 -25.70 10.67 17.97
CA LYS A 105 -25.00 11.41 16.91
C LYS A 105 -24.30 12.66 17.46
N LEU A 106 -24.97 13.41 18.34
CA LEU A 106 -24.39 14.58 19.01
C LEU A 106 -23.22 14.19 19.92
N PHE A 107 -23.38 13.15 20.74
CA PHE A 107 -22.31 12.66 21.61
C PHE A 107 -21.09 12.21 20.80
N ALA A 108 -21.31 11.43 19.73
CA ALA A 108 -20.24 10.98 18.84
C ALA A 108 -19.52 12.17 18.18
N PHE A 109 -20.25 13.20 17.74
CA PHE A 109 -19.67 14.42 17.17
C PHE A 109 -18.79 15.18 18.16
N ILE A 110 -19.29 15.37 19.40
CA ILE A 110 -18.54 16.03 20.48
C ILE A 110 -17.29 15.21 20.81
N ALA A 111 -17.41 13.90 20.98
CA ALA A 111 -16.29 13.01 21.28
C ALA A 111 -15.24 13.03 20.16
N ALA A 112 -15.65 12.98 18.90
CA ALA A 112 -14.76 13.06 17.75
C ALA A 112 -14.02 14.41 17.70
N SER A 113 -14.73 15.51 17.94
CA SER A 113 -14.13 16.85 17.98
C SER A 113 -13.10 16.97 19.10
N TRP A 114 -13.39 16.43 20.29
CA TRP A 114 -12.43 16.39 21.39
C TRP A 114 -11.17 15.59 21.04
N ILE A 115 -11.33 14.39 20.50
CA ILE A 115 -10.21 13.50 20.14
C ILE A 115 -9.37 14.10 19.00
N LEU A 116 -9.99 14.81 18.05
CA LEU A 116 -9.29 15.44 16.93
C LEU A 116 -8.66 16.79 17.27
N LEU A 117 -9.14 17.49 18.30
CA LEU A 117 -8.57 18.78 18.74
C LEU A 117 -7.57 18.63 19.88
N MET A 118 -7.53 17.51 20.59
CA MET A 118 -6.53 17.28 21.63
C MET A 118 -5.19 16.82 21.00
N PRO A 119 -4.06 17.56 21.15
CA PRO A 119 -2.80 17.21 20.47
C PRO A 119 -2.28 15.80 20.75
N ALA A 120 -2.42 15.32 21.99
CA ALA A 120 -2.01 13.98 22.40
C ALA A 120 -2.70 12.86 21.60
N THR A 121 -3.98 13.03 21.26
CA THR A 121 -4.75 12.04 20.51
C THR A 121 -4.78 12.35 19.01
N ARG A 122 -4.85 13.63 18.62
CA ARG A 122 -4.92 14.10 17.22
C ARG A 122 -3.82 13.50 16.36
N GLN A 123 -2.60 13.38 16.88
CA GLN A 123 -1.46 12.83 16.15
C GLN A 123 -1.66 11.38 15.65
N PHE A 124 -2.58 10.63 16.28
CA PHE A 124 -2.98 9.28 15.86
C PHE A 124 -4.30 9.29 15.10
N PHE A 125 -5.29 10.01 15.63
CA PHE A 125 -6.66 9.98 15.10
C PHE A 125 -6.81 10.74 13.79
N LEU A 126 -6.12 11.88 13.62
CA LEU A 126 -6.22 12.67 12.39
C LEU A 126 -5.67 11.90 11.17
N PRO A 127 -4.50 11.22 11.22
CA PRO A 127 -4.10 10.34 10.13
C PRO A 127 -5.06 9.17 9.89
N SER A 128 -5.67 8.61 10.93
CA SER A 128 -6.63 7.50 10.80
C SER A 128 -8.07 7.93 10.47
N VAL A 129 -8.35 9.22 10.30
CA VAL A 129 -9.72 9.73 10.13
C VAL A 129 -10.44 9.09 8.96
N THR A 130 -9.72 8.76 7.88
CA THR A 130 -10.23 8.06 6.71
C THR A 130 -10.74 6.66 7.04
N ILE A 131 -10.10 5.95 7.98
CA ILE A 131 -10.54 4.63 8.45
C ILE A 131 -11.85 4.76 9.23
N TRP A 132 -11.94 5.73 10.13
CA TRP A 132 -13.17 5.97 10.91
C TRP A 132 -14.35 6.35 10.04
N VAL A 133 -14.11 7.25 9.06
CA VAL A 133 -15.13 7.64 8.09
C VAL A 133 -15.55 6.44 7.22
N TRP A 134 -14.60 5.62 6.78
CA TRP A 134 -14.91 4.37 6.08
C TRP A 134 -15.78 3.43 6.91
N LEU A 135 -15.46 3.18 8.18
CA LEU A 135 -16.23 2.29 9.06
C LEU A 135 -17.67 2.78 9.21
N VAL A 136 -17.85 4.08 9.43
CA VAL A 136 -19.18 4.72 9.51
C VAL A 136 -19.90 4.58 8.17
N TYR A 137 -19.23 4.90 7.06
CA TYR A 137 -19.80 4.80 5.72
C TYR A 137 -20.24 3.37 5.37
N PHE A 138 -19.39 2.37 5.61
CA PHE A 138 -19.68 0.96 5.40
C PHE A 138 -20.87 0.49 6.24
N PHE A 139 -20.89 0.84 7.53
CA PHE A 139 -22.01 0.48 8.40
C PHE A 139 -23.32 1.11 7.92
N CYS A 140 -23.31 2.42 7.64
CA CYS A 140 -24.49 3.19 7.24
C CYS A 140 -25.01 2.80 5.85
N SER A 141 -24.17 2.20 5.01
CA SER A 141 -24.56 1.74 3.66
C SER A 141 -25.72 0.75 3.65
N ARG A 142 -26.01 0.05 4.76
CA ARG A 142 -27.22 -0.81 4.88
C ARG A 142 -28.53 -0.03 4.83
N PHE A 143 -28.51 1.25 5.19
CA PHE A 143 -29.72 2.09 5.28
C PHE A 143 -30.04 2.81 3.98
N ILE A 144 -29.23 2.66 2.92
CA ILE A 144 -29.55 3.19 1.59
C ILE A 144 -30.83 2.49 1.09
N PRO A 145 -31.91 3.24 0.76
CA PRO A 145 -33.16 2.67 0.27
C PRO A 145 -32.96 1.90 -1.03
N TYR A 146 -33.74 0.84 -1.22
CA TYR A 146 -33.56 -0.08 -2.36
C TYR A 146 -33.80 0.58 -3.71
N ASP A 147 -34.67 1.59 -3.79
CA ASP A 147 -34.97 2.32 -5.03
C ASP A 147 -33.77 3.09 -5.60
N TYR A 148 -32.80 3.44 -4.75
CA TYR A 148 -31.57 4.12 -5.16
C TYR A 148 -30.42 3.16 -5.45
N ARG A 149 -30.58 1.86 -5.17
CA ARG A 149 -29.51 0.90 -5.35
C ARG A 149 -29.50 0.36 -6.79
N PRO A 150 -28.31 0.22 -7.41
CA PRO A 150 -28.21 -0.24 -8.79
C PRO A 150 -28.52 -1.73 -8.94
N HIS A 151 -28.59 -2.22 -10.17
CA HIS A 151 -28.78 -3.64 -10.44
C HIS A 151 -27.61 -4.49 -9.92
N ILE A 152 -27.92 -5.63 -9.29
CA ILE A 152 -26.93 -6.60 -8.77
C ILE A 152 -26.46 -7.54 -9.88
N TRP A 153 -25.16 -7.52 -10.18
CA TRP A 153 -24.56 -8.34 -11.21
C TRP A 153 -24.26 -9.75 -10.72
N VAL A 154 -25.07 -10.72 -11.16
CA VAL A 154 -24.91 -12.14 -10.79
C VAL A 154 -23.99 -12.93 -11.73
N ARG A 155 -23.76 -12.43 -12.96
CA ARG A 155 -23.03 -13.16 -14.02
C ARG A 155 -21.63 -12.63 -14.29
N VAL A 156 -21.32 -11.39 -13.91
CA VAL A 156 -20.07 -10.73 -14.33
C VAL A 156 -18.85 -11.45 -13.76
N LEU A 157 -18.79 -11.65 -12.44
CA LEU A 157 -17.62 -12.26 -11.81
C LEU A 157 -17.44 -13.74 -12.21
N PRO A 158 -18.48 -14.60 -12.20
CA PRO A 158 -18.35 -15.97 -12.69
C PRO A 158 -17.89 -16.05 -14.15
N ALA A 159 -18.43 -15.19 -15.03
CA ALA A 159 -18.04 -15.16 -16.43
C ALA A 159 -16.58 -14.73 -16.61
N LEU A 160 -16.14 -13.68 -15.90
CA LEU A 160 -14.76 -13.23 -15.95
C LEU A 160 -13.80 -14.28 -15.41
N GLU A 161 -14.15 -14.99 -14.34
CA GLU A 161 -13.30 -16.04 -13.78
C GLU A 161 -13.15 -17.22 -14.76
N ASN A 162 -14.25 -17.65 -15.38
CA ASN A 162 -14.22 -18.68 -16.41
C ASN A 162 -13.42 -18.27 -17.66
N VAL A 163 -13.53 -17.02 -18.11
CA VAL A 163 -12.79 -16.51 -19.27
C VAL A 163 -11.30 -16.37 -18.98
N LEU A 164 -10.92 -15.87 -17.80
CA LEU A 164 -9.53 -15.55 -17.47
C LEU A 164 -8.75 -16.76 -16.94
N TYR A 165 -9.39 -17.63 -16.16
CA TYR A 165 -8.73 -18.75 -15.50
C TYR A 165 -9.15 -20.12 -16.05
N GLY A 166 -10.10 -20.16 -16.99
CA GLY A 166 -10.61 -21.39 -17.59
C GLY A 166 -11.53 -22.20 -16.70
N ALA A 167 -11.74 -21.77 -15.45
CA ALA A 167 -12.66 -22.40 -14.50
C ALA A 167 -13.00 -21.45 -13.34
N ASN A 168 -14.09 -21.76 -12.63
CA ASN A 168 -14.46 -21.10 -11.39
C ASN A 168 -13.60 -21.65 -10.24
N LEU A 169 -12.51 -20.94 -9.93
CA LEU A 169 -11.52 -21.36 -8.94
C LEU A 169 -12.12 -21.50 -7.55
N SER A 170 -13.05 -20.60 -7.18
CA SER A 170 -13.74 -20.69 -5.89
C SER A 170 -14.56 -21.98 -5.77
N ASN A 171 -15.27 -22.39 -6.83
CA ASN A 171 -16.05 -23.62 -6.82
C ASN A 171 -15.17 -24.87 -6.78
N ILE A 172 -14.04 -24.87 -7.49
CA ILE A 172 -13.08 -25.99 -7.43
C ILE A 172 -12.49 -26.14 -6.02
N LEU A 173 -12.06 -25.04 -5.41
CA LEU A 173 -11.46 -25.05 -4.07
C LEU A 173 -12.47 -25.42 -2.99
N SER A 174 -13.69 -24.90 -3.08
CA SER A 174 -14.75 -25.15 -2.10
C SER A 174 -15.43 -26.52 -2.24
N ALA A 175 -15.18 -27.28 -3.32
CA ALA A 175 -15.69 -28.64 -3.51
C ALA A 175 -15.06 -29.68 -2.57
N HIS A 176 -13.80 -29.47 -2.14
CA HIS A 176 -13.06 -30.43 -1.32
C HIS A 176 -12.94 -29.94 0.12
N GLN A 177 -14.03 -30.09 0.90
CA GLN A 177 -14.13 -29.56 2.25
C GLN A 177 -13.58 -30.55 3.28
N HIS A 178 -12.80 -30.06 4.23
CA HIS A 178 -12.28 -30.86 5.34
C HIS A 178 -12.08 -29.99 6.59
N ALA A 179 -12.36 -30.53 7.78
CA ALA A 179 -12.30 -29.76 9.03
C ALA A 179 -10.94 -29.10 9.29
N VAL A 180 -9.84 -29.77 8.92
CA VAL A 180 -8.48 -29.18 9.01
C VAL A 180 -8.31 -28.00 8.05
N LEU A 181 -8.81 -28.11 6.82
CA LEU A 181 -8.75 -27.02 5.84
C LEU A 181 -9.65 -25.85 6.26
N ASP A 182 -10.79 -26.15 6.89
CA ASP A 182 -11.68 -25.14 7.47
C ASP A 182 -10.95 -24.33 8.55
N ILE A 183 -10.27 -24.98 9.49
CA ILE A 183 -9.49 -24.30 10.53
C ILE A 183 -8.33 -23.49 9.91
N LEU A 184 -7.62 -24.08 8.93
CA LEU A 184 -6.51 -23.38 8.24
C LEU A 184 -6.98 -22.16 7.45
N ALA A 185 -8.18 -22.20 6.85
CA ALA A 185 -8.76 -21.06 6.14
C ALA A 185 -9.33 -20.02 7.12
N TRP A 186 -9.86 -20.49 8.25
CA TRP A 186 -10.42 -19.64 9.28
C TRP A 186 -9.37 -18.81 10.02
N LEU A 187 -8.14 -19.27 10.19
CA LEU A 187 -7.11 -18.46 10.85
C LEU A 187 -6.88 -17.09 10.17
N PRO A 188 -6.52 -17.03 8.88
CA PRO A 188 -6.32 -15.75 8.20
C PRO A 188 -7.65 -15.00 8.01
N TYR A 189 -8.71 -15.70 7.59
CA TYR A 189 -9.97 -15.07 7.22
C TYR A 189 -10.95 -14.80 8.37
N GLY A 190 -10.85 -15.50 9.49
CA GLY A 190 -11.74 -15.34 10.63
C GLY A 190 -11.14 -14.51 11.76
N ILE A 191 -9.80 -14.42 11.84
CA ILE A 191 -9.08 -13.78 12.95
C ILE A 191 -8.04 -12.78 12.45
N ILE A 192 -7.02 -13.25 11.74
CA ILE A 192 -5.80 -12.46 11.51
C ILE A 192 -6.13 -11.18 10.74
N HIS A 193 -6.94 -11.26 9.69
CA HIS A 193 -7.24 -10.08 8.87
C HIS A 193 -7.93 -8.94 9.63
N PHE A 194 -8.66 -9.22 10.72
CA PHE A 194 -9.26 -8.17 11.56
C PHE A 194 -8.22 -7.47 12.44
N GLY A 195 -7.24 -8.23 12.95
CA GLY A 195 -6.17 -7.71 13.81
C GLY A 195 -4.93 -7.21 13.04
N ALA A 196 -4.79 -7.58 11.77
CA ALA A 196 -3.62 -7.28 10.96
C ALA A 196 -3.39 -5.78 10.74
N PRO A 197 -4.39 -4.92 10.46
CA PRO A 197 -4.16 -3.48 10.28
C PRO A 197 -3.60 -2.82 11.54
N ALA A 198 -4.12 -3.20 12.72
CA ALA A 198 -3.66 -2.69 14.01
C ALA A 198 -2.24 -3.18 14.34
N THR A 199 -1.97 -4.46 14.10
CA THR A 199 -0.64 -5.05 14.31
C THR A 199 0.41 -4.44 13.39
N CYS A 200 0.10 -4.30 12.10
CA CYS A 200 0.97 -3.63 11.13
C CYS A 200 1.22 -2.18 11.54
N SER A 201 0.18 -1.45 11.97
CA SER A 201 0.32 -0.07 12.44
C SER A 201 1.26 0.04 13.64
N LEU A 202 1.16 -0.87 14.61
CA LEU A 202 2.03 -0.92 15.78
C LEU A 202 3.47 -1.24 15.40
N LEU A 203 3.69 -2.25 14.55
CA LEU A 203 5.03 -2.62 14.07
C LEU A 203 5.68 -1.47 13.29
N MET A 204 4.94 -0.83 12.39
CA MET A 204 5.42 0.35 11.66
C MET A 204 5.68 1.52 12.62
N PHE A 205 4.86 1.70 13.65
CA PHE A 205 5.04 2.80 14.57
C PHE A 205 6.35 2.67 15.34
N ILE A 206 6.68 1.45 15.80
CA ILE A 206 7.87 1.20 16.62
C ILE A 206 9.14 1.09 15.76
N PHE A 207 9.09 0.34 14.66
CA PHE A 207 10.27 -0.11 13.93
C PHE A 207 10.45 0.51 12.54
N ALA A 208 9.45 1.21 12.00
CA ALA A 208 9.61 1.93 10.75
C ALA A 208 10.03 3.39 10.98
N ALA A 209 10.42 4.05 9.89
CA ALA A 209 10.74 5.47 9.90
C ALA A 209 9.54 6.31 10.40
N PRO A 210 9.78 7.37 11.20
CA PRO A 210 8.73 8.28 11.64
C PRO A 210 7.93 8.82 10.44
N GLY A 211 6.60 8.75 10.53
CA GLY A 211 5.69 9.17 9.45
C GLY A 211 5.11 8.02 8.62
N THR A 212 5.67 6.80 8.70
CA THR A 212 5.15 5.64 7.95
C THR A 212 3.74 5.22 8.39
N THR A 213 3.48 5.08 9.70
CA THR A 213 2.16 4.67 10.21
C THR A 213 1.03 5.64 9.83
N PRO A 214 1.20 6.99 9.94
CA PRO A 214 0.23 7.94 9.40
C PRO A 214 -0.09 7.76 7.92
N VAL A 215 0.93 7.49 7.08
CA VAL A 215 0.74 7.26 5.65
C VAL A 215 -0.04 5.96 5.42
N PHE A 216 0.34 4.87 6.09
CA PHE A 216 -0.39 3.61 6.04
C PHE A 216 -1.87 3.80 6.40
N ALA A 217 -2.16 4.44 7.54
CA ALA A 217 -3.52 4.63 8.01
C ALA A 217 -4.38 5.43 7.00
N ARG A 218 -3.83 6.50 6.44
CA ARG A 218 -4.53 7.29 5.41
C ARG A 218 -4.80 6.47 4.16
N THR A 219 -3.77 5.79 3.64
CA THR A 219 -3.85 4.96 2.43
C THR A 219 -4.86 3.83 2.59
N PHE A 220 -4.83 3.13 3.73
CA PHE A 220 -5.78 2.08 4.08
C PHE A 220 -7.22 2.59 4.09
N GLY A 221 -7.47 3.73 4.74
CA GLY A 221 -8.81 4.31 4.79
C GLY A 221 -9.32 4.77 3.42
N TRP A 222 -8.50 5.45 2.61
CA TRP A 222 -8.90 5.88 1.26
C TRP A 222 -9.18 4.72 0.32
N MET A 223 -8.33 3.69 0.34
CA MET A 223 -8.56 2.46 -0.40
C MET A 223 -9.90 1.82 0.01
N SER A 224 -10.18 1.81 1.31
CA SER A 224 -11.41 1.22 1.84
C SER A 224 -12.66 2.00 1.43
N ILE A 225 -12.62 3.33 1.48
CA ILE A 225 -13.70 4.20 0.97
C ILE A 225 -13.95 3.91 -0.51
N LEU A 226 -12.89 3.84 -1.33
CA LEU A 226 -13.03 3.52 -2.75
C LEU A 226 -13.65 2.14 -2.98
N GLY A 227 -13.16 1.11 -2.28
CA GLY A 227 -13.67 -0.25 -2.42
C GLY A 227 -15.16 -0.35 -2.08
N VAL A 228 -15.60 0.22 -0.94
CA VAL A 228 -17.03 0.26 -0.58
C VAL A 228 -17.84 1.06 -1.60
N SER A 229 -17.30 2.17 -2.11
CA SER A 229 -17.99 2.98 -3.11
C SER A 229 -18.21 2.19 -4.41
N ILE A 230 -17.21 1.44 -4.87
CA ILE A 230 -17.34 0.55 -6.03
C ILE A 230 -18.36 -0.56 -5.75
N GLN A 231 -18.32 -1.19 -4.58
CA GLN A 231 -19.28 -2.24 -4.20
C GLN A 231 -20.73 -1.75 -4.18
N LEU A 232 -20.96 -0.46 -3.89
CA LEU A 232 -22.29 0.15 -3.92
C LEU A 232 -22.75 0.54 -5.32
N ILE A 233 -21.85 1.04 -6.16
CA ILE A 233 -22.15 1.47 -7.53
C ILE A 233 -22.22 0.27 -8.49
N PHE A 234 -21.42 -0.76 -8.22
CA PHE A 234 -21.28 -1.97 -9.03
C PHE A 234 -21.39 -3.24 -8.16
N PRO A 235 -22.55 -3.50 -7.54
CA PRO A 235 -22.74 -4.65 -6.69
C PRO A 235 -22.66 -5.94 -7.51
N CYS A 236 -21.85 -6.88 -7.04
CA CYS A 236 -21.63 -8.18 -7.66
C CYS A 236 -21.83 -9.27 -6.61
N THR A 237 -22.51 -10.36 -7.00
CA THR A 237 -22.71 -11.47 -6.07
C THR A 237 -21.42 -12.25 -5.82
N PRO A 238 -21.14 -12.69 -4.59
CA PRO A 238 -20.03 -13.59 -4.25
C PRO A 238 -20.31 -15.06 -4.63
N PRO A 239 -19.30 -15.96 -4.55
CA PRO A 239 -19.44 -17.38 -4.90
C PRO A 239 -20.52 -18.14 -4.16
N TRP A 240 -20.71 -17.85 -2.86
CA TRP A 240 -21.76 -18.51 -2.09
C TRP A 240 -23.16 -18.32 -2.66
N TYR A 241 -23.41 -17.17 -3.31
CA TYR A 241 -24.72 -16.89 -3.90
C TYR A 241 -24.94 -17.76 -5.14
N GLU A 242 -23.93 -17.86 -6.01
CA GLU A 242 -23.97 -18.75 -7.18
C GLU A 242 -24.18 -20.22 -6.72
N ASN A 243 -23.48 -20.65 -5.67
CA ASN A 243 -23.58 -22.01 -5.16
C ASN A 243 -24.97 -22.34 -4.57
N GLN A 244 -25.68 -21.36 -4.03
CA GLN A 244 -26.99 -21.57 -3.38
C GLN A 244 -28.18 -21.28 -4.31
N HIS A 245 -28.04 -20.32 -5.22
CA HIS A 245 -29.14 -19.77 -6.02
C HIS A 245 -28.87 -19.82 -7.53
N GLY A 246 -27.70 -20.30 -7.95
CA GLY A 246 -27.28 -20.27 -9.35
C GLY A 246 -27.15 -18.83 -9.87
N LEU A 247 -27.52 -18.63 -11.14
CA LEU A 247 -27.47 -17.32 -11.82
C LEU A 247 -28.81 -16.59 -11.79
N VAL A 248 -29.68 -16.91 -10.83
CA VAL A 248 -30.97 -16.23 -10.64
C VAL A 248 -30.72 -14.78 -10.21
N PRO A 249 -31.37 -13.78 -10.84
CA PRO A 249 -31.20 -12.39 -10.47
C PRO A 249 -31.42 -12.15 -8.98
N ALA A 250 -30.43 -11.55 -8.33
CA ALA A 250 -30.51 -11.20 -6.92
C ALA A 250 -31.40 -9.98 -6.70
N VAL A 251 -32.10 -9.95 -5.57
CA VAL A 251 -32.98 -8.83 -5.19
C VAL A 251 -32.56 -8.26 -3.84
N TYR A 252 -32.76 -6.95 -3.66
CA TYR A 252 -32.54 -6.31 -2.37
C TYR A 252 -33.55 -6.81 -1.32
N GLY A 253 -33.11 -6.90 -0.07
CA GLY A 253 -33.89 -7.51 1.02
C GLY A 253 -33.49 -8.96 1.34
N MET A 254 -32.73 -9.62 0.46
CA MET A 254 -32.11 -10.91 0.78
C MET A 254 -31.08 -10.75 1.90
N LYS A 255 -31.01 -11.74 2.80
CA LYS A 255 -29.98 -11.81 3.84
C LYS A 255 -28.64 -12.25 3.24
N GLY A 256 -27.55 -11.85 3.90
CA GLY A 256 -26.23 -12.41 3.58
C GLY A 256 -26.11 -13.88 4.02
N SER A 257 -25.02 -14.53 3.63
CA SER A 257 -24.72 -15.92 3.97
C SER A 257 -23.34 -16.01 4.63
N PRO A 258 -23.19 -16.78 5.73
CA PRO A 258 -21.88 -17.12 6.28
C PRO A 258 -21.06 -18.05 5.38
N ALA A 259 -21.68 -18.64 4.34
CA ALA A 259 -21.03 -19.55 3.41
C ALA A 259 -20.21 -20.64 4.13
N GLY A 260 -18.94 -20.83 3.76
CA GLY A 260 -18.08 -21.84 4.40
C GLY A 260 -17.80 -21.59 5.88
N LEU A 261 -17.98 -20.36 6.40
CA LEU A 261 -17.77 -20.06 7.81
C LEU A 261 -18.85 -20.68 8.72
N GLU A 262 -20.00 -21.07 8.19
CA GLU A 262 -21.01 -21.83 8.96
C GLU A 262 -20.42 -23.13 9.52
N ARG A 263 -19.46 -23.75 8.80
CA ARG A 263 -18.76 -24.95 9.28
C ARG A 263 -17.90 -24.65 10.51
N ILE A 264 -17.33 -23.45 10.61
CA ILE A 264 -16.53 -23.03 11.77
C ILE A 264 -17.41 -22.86 13.00
N ASP A 265 -18.55 -22.20 12.85
CA ASP A 265 -19.55 -22.09 13.91
C ASP A 265 -19.96 -23.48 14.44
N LYS A 266 -20.20 -24.43 13.53
CA LYS A 266 -20.52 -25.83 13.89
C LYS A 266 -19.36 -26.55 14.60
N ILE A 267 -18.12 -26.36 14.15
CA ILE A 267 -16.93 -26.97 14.76
C ILE A 267 -16.76 -26.50 16.21
N PHE A 268 -16.95 -25.21 16.48
CA PHE A 268 -16.74 -24.64 17.81
C PHE A 268 -18.00 -24.57 18.68
N GLY A 269 -19.18 -24.84 18.10
CA GLY A 269 -20.46 -24.73 18.80
C GLY A 269 -20.82 -23.28 19.18
N ILE A 270 -20.44 -22.32 18.33
CA ILE A 270 -20.68 -20.88 18.54
C ILE A 270 -21.59 -20.32 17.43
N ASP A 271 -22.20 -19.16 17.67
CA ASP A 271 -22.90 -18.36 16.65
C ASP A 271 -22.20 -17.02 16.51
N LEU A 272 -21.08 -17.02 15.80
CA LEU A 272 -20.31 -15.81 15.53
C LEU A 272 -20.45 -15.40 14.07
N TYR A 273 -20.24 -16.33 13.14
CA TYR A 273 -20.21 -16.00 11.72
C TYR A 273 -21.60 -16.00 11.10
N THR A 274 -22.47 -16.92 11.53
CA THR A 274 -23.83 -17.07 11.03
C THR A 274 -24.63 -15.77 11.22
N THR A 275 -24.77 -15.29 12.46
CA THR A 275 -25.49 -14.03 12.72
C THR A 275 -24.85 -12.81 12.06
N ASN A 276 -23.50 -12.68 12.11
CA ASN A 276 -22.81 -11.50 11.60
C ASN A 276 -22.86 -11.39 10.06
N PHE A 277 -22.63 -12.50 9.34
CA PHE A 277 -22.65 -12.49 7.88
C PHE A 277 -24.07 -12.42 7.31
N SER A 278 -25.06 -13.00 8.00
CA SER A 278 -26.46 -12.79 7.62
C SER A 278 -26.94 -11.35 7.75
N SER A 279 -26.28 -10.57 8.61
CA SER A 279 -26.57 -9.15 8.89
C SER A 279 -25.56 -8.18 8.25
N ALA A 280 -24.76 -8.66 7.28
CA ALA A 280 -23.74 -7.86 6.63
C ALA A 280 -24.36 -6.63 5.93
N PRO A 281 -23.77 -5.42 6.05
CA PRO A 281 -24.36 -4.21 5.46
C PRO A 281 -24.40 -4.22 3.92
N VAL A 282 -23.43 -4.89 3.29
CA VAL A 282 -23.27 -4.94 1.83
C VAL A 282 -23.03 -6.41 1.40
N PRO A 283 -24.08 -7.26 1.40
CA PRO A 283 -23.91 -8.70 1.13
C PRO A 283 -23.53 -9.02 -0.32
N PHE A 284 -23.84 -8.11 -1.25
CA PHE A 284 -23.52 -8.23 -2.69
C PHE A 284 -22.36 -7.30 -3.10
N GLY A 285 -21.43 -7.05 -2.18
CA GLY A 285 -20.24 -6.24 -2.41
C GLY A 285 -19.00 -7.08 -2.71
N ALA A 286 -19.09 -8.08 -3.59
CA ALA A 286 -17.95 -8.97 -3.83
C ALA A 286 -16.76 -8.26 -4.50
N PHE A 287 -17.04 -7.38 -5.49
CA PHE A 287 -16.01 -6.67 -6.25
C PHE A 287 -15.89 -5.19 -5.86
N PRO A 288 -14.66 -4.68 -5.66
CA PRO A 288 -13.41 -5.42 -5.46
C PRO A 288 -13.38 -6.09 -4.08
N SER A 289 -12.56 -7.13 -3.91
CA SER A 289 -12.36 -7.74 -2.59
C SER A 289 -11.53 -6.83 -1.70
N LEU A 290 -12.16 -6.28 -0.66
CA LEU A 290 -11.45 -5.54 0.38
C LEU A 290 -10.52 -6.45 1.20
N HIS A 291 -10.89 -7.71 1.44
CA HIS A 291 -10.02 -8.66 2.15
C HIS A 291 -8.72 -8.93 1.40
N GLY A 292 -8.81 -9.21 0.09
CA GLY A 292 -7.63 -9.39 -0.75
C GLY A 292 -6.81 -8.10 -0.87
N GLY A 293 -7.50 -6.97 -0.98
CA GLY A 293 -6.89 -5.65 -1.03
C GLY A 293 -6.11 -5.27 0.24
N TYR A 294 -6.68 -5.48 1.43
CA TYR A 294 -6.02 -5.20 2.71
C TYR A 294 -4.77 -6.04 2.88
N ALA A 295 -4.84 -7.33 2.58
CA ALA A 295 -3.68 -8.21 2.67
C ALA A 295 -2.53 -7.75 1.75
N VAL A 296 -2.83 -7.35 0.51
CA VAL A 296 -1.82 -6.83 -0.42
C VAL A 296 -1.24 -5.50 0.08
N LEU A 297 -2.10 -4.58 0.54
CA LEU A 297 -1.65 -3.28 1.04
C LEU A 297 -0.72 -3.44 2.25
N GLU A 298 -1.13 -4.26 3.23
CA GLU A 298 -0.32 -4.61 4.40
C GLU A 298 1.00 -5.25 3.98
N ALA A 299 0.98 -6.22 3.07
CA ALA A 299 2.20 -6.88 2.61
C ALA A 299 3.17 -5.91 1.92
N LEU A 300 2.67 -4.96 1.13
CA LEU A 300 3.51 -3.95 0.47
C LEU A 300 4.15 -2.99 1.48
N PHE A 301 3.37 -2.45 2.42
CA PHE A 301 3.90 -1.58 3.48
C PHE A 301 4.88 -2.31 4.40
N MET A 302 4.57 -3.54 4.78
CA MET A 302 5.43 -4.36 5.63
C MET A 302 6.70 -4.80 4.89
N SER A 303 6.63 -5.09 3.59
CA SER A 303 7.81 -5.39 2.76
C SER A 303 8.70 -4.17 2.58
N HIS A 304 8.13 -2.95 2.50
CA HIS A 304 8.89 -1.70 2.49
C HIS A 304 9.65 -1.48 3.81
N CYS A 305 9.00 -1.75 4.93
CA CYS A 305 9.61 -1.58 6.26
C CYS A 305 10.61 -2.69 6.60
N PHE A 306 10.31 -3.93 6.18
CA PHE A 306 11.01 -5.15 6.56
C PHE A 306 11.27 -6.05 5.34
N PRO A 307 12.15 -5.65 4.41
CA PRO A 307 12.37 -6.37 3.15
C PRO A 307 12.82 -7.82 3.36
N GLN A 308 13.53 -8.13 4.46
CA GLN A 308 13.93 -9.49 4.81
C GLN A 308 12.76 -10.47 5.03
N PHE A 309 11.56 -9.98 5.35
CA PHE A 309 10.37 -10.79 5.57
C PHE A 309 9.39 -10.74 4.39
N ARG A 310 9.80 -10.21 3.23
CA ARG A 310 8.95 -10.08 2.04
C ARG A 310 8.24 -11.37 1.66
N MET A 311 8.96 -12.51 1.64
CA MET A 311 8.36 -13.80 1.28
C MET A 311 7.31 -14.26 2.28
N PHE A 312 7.47 -13.94 3.57
CA PHE A 312 6.46 -14.22 4.58
C PHE A 312 5.18 -13.41 4.34
N PHE A 313 5.30 -12.11 4.02
CA PHE A 313 4.15 -11.27 3.73
C PHE A 313 3.43 -11.69 2.43
N ILE A 314 4.17 -12.07 1.39
CA ILE A 314 3.59 -12.62 0.15
C ILE A 314 2.87 -13.95 0.42
N GLY A 315 3.47 -14.81 1.24
CA GLY A 315 2.85 -16.06 1.68
C GLY A 315 1.51 -15.82 2.40
N TYR A 316 1.44 -14.80 3.26
CA TYR A 316 0.18 -14.40 3.92
C TYR A 316 -0.90 -13.95 2.92
N VAL A 317 -0.54 -13.17 1.90
CA VAL A 317 -1.48 -12.78 0.82
C VAL A 317 -2.04 -14.01 0.11
N GLY A 318 -1.18 -14.95 -0.28
CA GLY A 318 -1.63 -16.20 -0.89
C GLY A 318 -2.54 -17.01 0.03
N TRP A 319 -2.22 -17.06 1.32
CA TRP A 319 -3.00 -17.81 2.31
C TRP A 319 -4.39 -17.22 2.50
N ILE A 320 -4.53 -15.90 2.65
CA ILE A 320 -5.85 -15.28 2.81
C ILE A 320 -6.69 -15.32 1.52
N TRP A 321 -6.07 -15.16 0.34
CA TRP A 321 -6.76 -15.29 -0.95
C TRP A 321 -7.34 -16.69 -1.11
N TRP A 322 -6.52 -17.72 -0.89
CA TRP A 322 -6.99 -19.11 -0.86
C TRP A 322 -8.13 -19.29 0.14
N SER A 323 -8.00 -18.75 1.35
CA SER A 323 -9.00 -18.89 2.41
C SER A 323 -10.35 -18.30 2.01
N THR A 324 -10.37 -17.11 1.42
CA THR A 324 -11.60 -16.44 0.98
C THR A 324 -12.29 -17.17 -0.18
N MET A 325 -11.52 -17.79 -1.08
CA MET A 325 -12.07 -18.61 -2.17
C MET A 325 -12.59 -19.96 -1.67
N TYR A 326 -11.82 -20.63 -0.79
CA TYR A 326 -12.18 -21.91 -0.18
C TYR A 326 -13.45 -21.81 0.68
N LEU A 327 -13.63 -20.68 1.39
CA LEU A 327 -14.84 -20.41 2.17
C LEU A 327 -15.97 -19.79 1.32
N SER A 328 -15.80 -19.70 0.00
CA SER A 328 -16.79 -19.20 -0.98
C SER A 328 -17.25 -17.75 -0.79
N HIS A 329 -16.38 -16.88 -0.27
CA HIS A 329 -16.68 -15.46 -0.08
C HIS A 329 -16.23 -14.58 -1.24
N HIS A 330 -15.24 -15.01 -2.01
CA HIS A 330 -14.65 -14.23 -3.10
C HIS A 330 -14.22 -15.08 -4.28
N TYR A 331 -14.31 -14.51 -5.48
CA TYR A 331 -13.72 -15.07 -6.69
C TYR A 331 -12.26 -14.62 -6.83
N ALA A 332 -11.45 -15.34 -7.60
CA ALA A 332 -10.06 -14.93 -7.83
C ALA A 332 -9.96 -13.53 -8.47
N ILE A 333 -10.89 -13.20 -9.37
CA ILE A 333 -10.87 -11.93 -10.12
C ILE A 333 -11.12 -10.71 -9.21
N ASP A 334 -11.98 -10.86 -8.19
CA ASP A 334 -12.26 -9.75 -7.28
C ASP A 334 -11.13 -9.54 -6.26
N LEU A 335 -10.39 -10.60 -5.90
CA LEU A 335 -9.16 -10.55 -5.13
C LEU A 335 -8.05 -9.83 -5.89
N VAL A 336 -7.87 -10.16 -7.18
CA VAL A 336 -6.93 -9.46 -8.07
C VAL A 336 -7.31 -7.99 -8.21
N GLY A 337 -8.60 -7.68 -8.42
CA GLY A 337 -9.08 -6.30 -8.49
C GLY A 337 -8.77 -5.50 -7.22
N GLY A 338 -9.03 -6.08 -6.05
CA GLY A 338 -8.67 -5.48 -4.76
C GLY A 338 -7.16 -5.28 -4.59
N GLY A 339 -6.36 -6.28 -4.98
CA GLY A 339 -4.90 -6.21 -4.94
C GLY A 339 -4.31 -5.14 -5.86
N LEU A 340 -4.85 -4.96 -7.07
CA LEU A 340 -4.43 -3.92 -8.00
C LEU A 340 -4.75 -2.51 -7.46
N ILE A 341 -5.94 -2.33 -6.86
CA ILE A 341 -6.29 -1.08 -6.19
C ILE A 341 -5.31 -0.81 -5.04
N ALA A 342 -5.02 -1.81 -4.19
CA ALA A 342 -4.03 -1.68 -3.12
C ALA A 342 -2.65 -1.27 -3.64
N ALA A 343 -2.18 -1.91 -4.71
CA ALA A 343 -0.91 -1.58 -5.33
C ALA A 343 -0.88 -0.13 -5.85
N GLY A 344 -1.94 0.32 -6.54
CA GLY A 344 -2.04 1.70 -7.03
C GLY A 344 -1.97 2.73 -5.89
N PHE A 345 -2.70 2.48 -4.80
CA PHE A 345 -2.65 3.31 -3.60
C PHE A 345 -1.26 3.29 -2.93
N PHE A 346 -0.65 2.11 -2.80
CA PHE A 346 0.68 1.96 -2.21
C PHE A 346 1.74 2.70 -3.01
N TYR A 347 1.85 2.48 -4.32
CA TYR A 347 2.89 3.11 -5.14
C TYR A 347 2.72 4.62 -5.23
N THR A 348 1.48 5.12 -5.26
CA THR A 348 1.20 6.56 -5.17
C THR A 348 1.65 7.12 -3.82
N ALA A 349 1.38 6.41 -2.72
CA ALA A 349 1.81 6.82 -1.39
C ALA A 349 3.34 6.75 -1.23
N ARG A 350 3.98 5.71 -1.80
CA ARG A 350 5.43 5.52 -1.82
C ARG A 350 6.13 6.70 -2.50
N ALA A 351 5.67 7.07 -3.70
CA ALA A 351 6.28 8.12 -4.49
C ALA A 351 6.16 9.51 -3.84
N ARG A 352 5.07 9.79 -3.11
CA ARG A 352 4.74 11.16 -2.67
C ARG A 352 4.86 11.42 -1.18
N TYR A 353 4.69 10.41 -0.34
CA TYR A 353 4.47 10.61 1.11
C TYR A 353 5.26 9.65 2.00
N LEU A 354 5.67 8.49 1.50
CA LEU A 354 6.25 7.45 2.33
C LEU A 354 7.73 7.75 2.68
N PRO A 355 8.09 7.70 3.98
CA PRO A 355 9.47 7.72 4.43
C PRO A 355 10.34 6.60 3.86
N GLN A 356 11.57 6.94 3.47
CA GLN A 356 12.60 5.98 3.11
C GLN A 356 13.24 5.32 4.34
N ARG A 357 13.53 4.02 4.23
CA ARG A 357 14.20 3.25 5.29
C ARG A 357 15.70 3.55 5.28
N GLN A 358 16.26 3.86 6.45
CA GLN A 358 17.71 3.99 6.65
C GLN A 358 18.24 2.68 7.26
N ALA A 359 19.19 2.01 6.59
CA ALA A 359 19.62 0.66 6.97
C ALA A 359 20.33 0.58 8.33
N ASP A 360 20.87 1.69 8.81
CA ASP A 360 21.52 1.80 10.12
C ASP A 360 20.54 2.08 11.28
N LYS A 361 19.25 2.29 10.97
CA LYS A 361 18.21 2.66 11.94
C LYS A 361 17.22 1.51 12.11
N ILE A 362 16.98 1.10 13.36
CA ILE A 362 16.13 -0.06 13.68
C ILE A 362 14.77 0.39 14.23
N THR A 363 14.76 1.41 15.07
CA THR A 363 13.55 1.92 15.71
C THR A 363 13.25 3.34 15.26
N ARG A 364 11.99 3.78 15.42
CA ARG A 364 11.58 5.15 15.08
C ARG A 364 12.45 6.22 15.74
N TRP A 365 12.94 5.95 16.96
CA TRP A 365 13.69 6.91 17.79
C TRP A 365 15.15 7.06 17.36
N ASP A 366 15.66 6.12 16.56
CA ASP A 366 17.02 6.19 16.02
C ASP A 366 17.12 7.22 14.88
N TYR A 367 16.00 7.62 14.28
CA TYR A 367 15.96 8.55 13.16
C TYR A 367 16.22 10.00 13.60
N ASP A 368 17.08 10.68 12.85
CA ASP A 368 17.36 12.11 13.03
C ASP A 368 16.71 12.97 11.93
N TYR A 369 16.43 12.37 10.78
CA TYR A 369 15.75 12.98 9.64
C TYR A 369 15.11 11.87 8.80
N VAL A 370 14.16 12.24 7.94
CA VAL A 370 13.49 11.33 7.00
C VAL A 370 13.59 11.90 5.60
N GLU A 371 13.82 11.04 4.61
CA GLU A 371 13.76 11.37 3.19
C GLU A 371 12.44 10.82 2.64
N ILE A 372 11.72 11.61 1.84
CA ILE A 372 10.48 11.21 1.18
C ILE A 372 10.69 11.23 -0.33
N GLY A 373 10.10 10.25 -1.02
CA GLY A 373 10.15 10.12 -2.47
C GLY A 373 11.16 9.06 -2.95
N ASP A 374 11.10 8.74 -4.24
CA ASP A 374 12.02 7.81 -4.87
C ASP A 374 13.34 8.52 -5.18
N LYS A 375 14.40 8.15 -4.45
CA LYS A 375 15.76 8.50 -4.86
C LYS A 375 16.11 7.64 -6.07
N HIS A 376 16.62 8.24 -7.14
CA HIS A 376 17.25 7.51 -8.24
C HIS A 376 18.50 6.81 -7.68
N ARG A 377 18.33 5.59 -7.16
CA ARG A 377 19.44 4.72 -6.75
C ARG A 377 19.77 3.87 -7.96
N VAL A 378 21.05 3.86 -8.34
CA VAL A 378 21.57 3.04 -9.44
C VAL A 378 21.14 1.59 -9.19
N ALA A 379 20.61 0.93 -10.22
CA ALA A 379 19.96 -0.39 -10.17
C ALA A 379 20.78 -1.48 -9.44
N ASP A 380 22.10 -1.30 -9.36
CA ASP A 380 23.04 -2.17 -8.67
C ASP A 380 22.79 -2.26 -7.15
N GLU A 381 22.18 -1.25 -6.52
CA GLU A 381 21.85 -1.29 -5.08
C GLU A 381 20.50 -1.96 -4.77
N GLU A 382 19.58 -2.05 -5.73
CA GLU A 382 18.26 -2.67 -5.56
C GLU A 382 18.31 -4.19 -5.85
N TYR A 383 19.27 -4.63 -6.67
CA TYR A 383 19.52 -6.04 -7.02
C TYR A 383 20.92 -6.55 -6.60
N GLY A 384 21.60 -5.83 -5.71
CA GLY A 384 22.90 -6.20 -5.18
C GLY A 384 22.84 -7.39 -4.22
N HIS A 385 22.99 -8.58 -4.81
CA HIS A 385 23.14 -9.92 -4.21
C HIS A 385 21.93 -10.52 -3.49
N GLU A 386 21.41 -11.59 -4.12
CA GLU A 386 20.40 -12.54 -3.65
C GLU A 386 18.95 -12.00 -3.64
N TYR A 387 18.19 -12.31 -4.70
CA TYR A 387 16.91 -13.04 -4.66
C TYR A 387 16.25 -12.96 -6.06
N PHE A 388 16.32 -14.08 -6.80
CA PHE A 388 15.50 -14.40 -7.99
C PHE A 388 15.70 -13.56 -9.28
N SER A 389 16.79 -13.81 -10.00
CA SER A 389 16.80 -13.69 -11.47
C SER A 389 16.95 -15.09 -12.05
N LEU A 390 16.08 -15.46 -12.98
CA LEU A 390 16.14 -16.71 -13.73
C LEU A 390 17.46 -16.70 -14.53
N GLY A 391 18.48 -17.38 -14.03
CA GLY A 391 19.80 -17.46 -14.64
C GLY A 391 19.78 -18.29 -15.92
N LEU A 392 19.41 -17.67 -17.05
CA LEU A 392 19.54 -18.32 -18.37
C LEU A 392 20.35 -17.53 -19.41
N LEU A 393 20.79 -16.29 -19.15
CA LEU A 393 21.70 -15.57 -20.04
C LEU A 393 22.57 -14.58 -19.27
N GLU A 394 23.54 -15.07 -18.51
CA GLU A 394 24.62 -14.22 -18.01
C GLU A 394 25.96 -14.72 -18.53
N GLN A 395 26.33 -14.21 -19.70
CA GLN A 395 27.67 -14.36 -20.23
C GLN A 395 28.58 -13.39 -19.46
N ARG A 396 29.27 -13.96 -18.48
CA ARG A 396 30.38 -13.36 -17.72
C ARG A 396 31.30 -12.55 -18.65
N ARG A 397 31.44 -11.25 -18.41
CA ARG A 397 32.59 -10.49 -18.89
C ARG A 397 33.25 -9.75 -17.73
N GLU A 398 34.52 -10.04 -17.58
CA GLU A 398 35.38 -9.68 -16.47
C GLU A 398 35.82 -8.21 -16.49
N ASN A 399 36.20 -7.72 -15.31
CA ASN A 399 36.82 -6.43 -15.02
C ASN A 399 37.66 -5.81 -16.14
N SER A 400 37.46 -4.53 -16.41
CA SER A 400 38.55 -3.64 -16.85
C SER A 400 38.26 -2.20 -16.42
N SER A 401 39.17 -1.68 -15.61
CA SER A 401 39.28 -0.29 -15.17
C SER A 401 39.68 0.67 -16.29
N ASP A 402 39.21 1.91 -16.14
CA ASP A 402 39.77 3.19 -16.58
C ASP A 402 39.99 3.49 -18.08
N GLY A 403 39.39 4.60 -18.53
CA GLY A 403 40.15 5.61 -19.27
C GLY A 403 39.66 6.05 -20.66
N TRP A 404 39.22 7.31 -20.73
CA TRP A 404 39.41 8.27 -21.83
C TRP A 404 38.60 8.15 -23.15
N THR A 405 37.70 9.13 -23.30
CA THR A 405 37.42 10.03 -24.45
C THR A 405 37.71 9.63 -25.91
N LEU A 406 36.78 10.11 -26.75
CA LEU A 406 36.84 10.55 -28.16
C LEU A 406 36.13 9.67 -29.17
N GLY A 407 35.24 10.33 -29.91
CA GLY A 407 34.48 9.76 -30.99
C GLY A 407 35.37 9.28 -32.13
N SER A 408 34.90 8.23 -32.79
CA SER A 408 35.20 7.97 -34.19
C SER A 408 34.08 7.11 -34.74
N SER A 409 33.43 7.67 -35.74
CA SER A 409 32.59 6.97 -36.70
C SER A 409 33.39 5.87 -37.39
N SER A 410 32.82 4.68 -37.52
CA SER A 410 33.04 3.84 -38.70
C SER A 410 32.01 2.73 -38.79
N SER A 411 31.25 2.79 -39.88
CA SER A 411 30.50 1.67 -40.43
C SER A 411 31.48 0.60 -40.90
N CYS A 412 31.24 -0.65 -40.54
CA CYS A 412 31.71 -1.80 -41.31
C CYS A 412 30.68 -2.93 -41.23
N SER A 413 29.89 -3.03 -42.29
CA SER A 413 29.21 -4.28 -42.66
C SER A 413 30.25 -5.24 -43.21
N SER A 414 30.18 -6.51 -42.83
CA SER A 414 30.72 -7.61 -43.62
C SER A 414 29.71 -8.74 -43.67
N SER A 415 29.45 -9.12 -44.93
CA SER A 415 28.68 -10.24 -45.45
C SER A 415 29.26 -11.60 -44.95
N SER A 416 28.67 -12.78 -45.13
CA SER A 416 27.82 -13.29 -46.21
C SER A 416 27.28 -14.67 -45.78
N GLY A 417 26.12 -15.07 -46.31
CA GLY A 417 25.55 -16.41 -46.09
C GLY A 417 24.33 -16.61 -46.99
N THR A 418 24.60 -16.94 -48.25
CA THR A 418 23.72 -17.11 -49.41
C THR A 418 22.67 -18.22 -49.27
N LEU A 419 21.50 -18.04 -49.92
CA LEU A 419 20.83 -19.00 -50.82
C LEU A 419 19.67 -18.30 -51.58
N SER A 420 19.69 -18.37 -52.92
CA SER A 420 18.66 -17.96 -53.93
C SER A 420 18.44 -19.19 -54.87
N PRO A 421 17.48 -19.28 -55.84
CA PRO A 421 16.78 -18.23 -56.62
C PRO A 421 15.25 -18.55 -56.86
N THR A 422 14.40 -17.75 -57.54
CA THR A 422 14.36 -17.50 -59.01
C THR A 422 13.19 -16.58 -59.47
N ILE A 423 13.51 -15.62 -60.39
CA ILE A 423 12.77 -14.92 -61.50
C ILE A 423 11.37 -14.28 -61.25
N SER A 424 10.94 -13.15 -61.85
CA SER A 424 11.29 -12.37 -63.07
C SER A 424 10.60 -10.98 -63.13
N GLU A 425 11.26 -10.02 -63.81
CA GLU A 425 10.74 -8.91 -64.69
C GLU A 425 9.70 -7.86 -64.19
N ASP A 426 10.09 -6.57 -64.11
CA ASP A 426 9.82 -5.51 -65.13
C ASP A 426 9.96 -4.04 -64.61
N THR A 427 10.88 -3.29 -65.24
CA THR A 427 10.78 -1.92 -65.81
C THR A 427 10.27 -0.68 -65.00
N VAL A 428 11.22 0.12 -64.46
CA VAL A 428 11.51 1.61 -64.48
C VAL A 428 10.51 2.60 -65.18
N PRO A 429 10.44 3.96 -64.97
CA PRO A 429 11.15 4.94 -64.07
C PRO A 429 10.28 5.98 -63.31
N GLY A 430 10.91 6.70 -62.36
CA GLY A 430 10.42 7.98 -61.83
C GLY A 430 11.51 8.76 -61.09
N MET A 431 12.53 9.23 -61.82
CA MET A 431 13.61 10.07 -61.31
C MET A 431 13.27 11.55 -61.53
N MET A 432 13.24 12.36 -60.47
CA MET A 432 13.53 13.79 -60.56
C MET A 432 14.42 14.20 -59.40
N VAL A 433 15.67 14.48 -59.77
CA VAL A 433 16.64 15.29 -59.03
C VAL A 433 16.31 16.75 -59.32
N MET A 434 16.32 17.62 -58.30
CA MET A 434 16.45 19.06 -58.52
C MET A 434 17.33 19.67 -57.43
N ASP A 435 18.29 20.46 -57.92
CA ASP A 435 19.42 21.09 -57.27
C ASP A 435 19.11 22.06 -56.13
N MET A 436 20.10 22.19 -55.25
CA MET A 436 20.27 23.29 -54.29
C MET A 436 20.73 24.58 -54.99
N ALA A 437 20.17 25.72 -54.58
CA ALA A 437 20.91 26.98 -54.48
C ALA A 437 20.26 27.93 -53.46
N ASP A 438 21.00 28.16 -52.38
CA ASP A 438 21.33 29.45 -51.75
C ASP A 438 20.20 30.44 -51.40
N ASN A 439 19.84 30.47 -50.12
CA ASN A 439 19.54 31.70 -49.40
C ASN A 439 19.73 31.47 -47.90
N GLY A 440 20.73 32.15 -47.34
CA GLY A 440 21.13 32.02 -45.95
C GLY A 440 20.07 32.50 -44.96
N GLN A 441 19.83 31.69 -43.93
CA GLN A 441 19.47 32.15 -42.59
C GLN A 441 19.96 31.12 -41.57
N LEU A 442 20.82 31.58 -40.65
CA LEU A 442 21.16 30.89 -39.40
C LEU A 442 19.85 30.57 -38.66
N TRP A 443 19.63 29.30 -38.34
CA TRP A 443 18.63 28.91 -37.34
C TRP A 443 19.35 28.60 -36.03
N ASP A 444 19.34 29.58 -35.14
CA ASP A 444 19.73 29.48 -33.74
C ASP A 444 18.85 28.47 -33.01
N GLY A 445 19.48 27.69 -32.13
CA GLY A 445 18.80 26.67 -31.34
C GLY A 445 17.85 27.24 -30.30
N HIS A 446 16.61 26.76 -30.31
CA HIS A 446 15.75 26.71 -29.13
C HIS A 446 14.74 25.55 -29.28
N ALA A 447 15.21 24.32 -29.01
CA ALA A 447 14.30 23.27 -28.55
C ALA A 447 14.22 23.40 -27.02
N PRO A 448 13.03 23.63 -26.43
CA PRO A 448 12.89 23.72 -24.99
C PRO A 448 13.29 22.39 -24.35
N PRO A 449 14.00 22.39 -23.20
CA PRO A 449 14.23 21.16 -22.46
C PRO A 449 12.86 20.58 -22.08
N ARG A 450 12.64 19.30 -22.38
CA ARG A 450 11.57 18.54 -21.75
C ARG A 450 11.89 18.51 -20.26
N ASP A 451 11.15 19.25 -19.46
CA ASP A 451 11.08 19.07 -18.02
C ASP A 451 10.51 17.67 -17.76
N VAL A 452 11.40 16.70 -17.58
CA VAL A 452 11.07 15.50 -16.83
C VAL A 452 10.88 15.98 -15.41
N GLU A 453 9.67 15.92 -14.86
CA GLU A 453 9.41 16.15 -13.43
C GLU A 453 10.32 15.20 -12.63
N LEU A 454 11.47 15.72 -12.19
CA LEU A 454 12.35 15.06 -11.27
C LEU A 454 11.59 15.02 -9.94
N SER A 455 11.25 13.83 -9.44
CA SER A 455 10.82 13.66 -8.07
C SER A 455 11.99 14.04 -7.16
N GLU A 456 12.04 15.31 -6.75
CA GLU A 456 13.04 15.83 -5.82
C GLU A 456 12.94 15.06 -4.50
N VAL A 457 14.07 14.51 -4.05
CA VAL A 457 14.19 13.89 -2.73
C VAL A 457 14.07 15.00 -1.68
N LEU A 458 12.91 15.10 -1.03
CA LEU A 458 12.70 16.06 0.03
C LEU A 458 13.27 15.50 1.34
N VAL A 459 14.37 16.09 1.79
CA VAL A 459 14.89 15.85 3.15
C VAL A 459 14.02 16.64 4.11
N VAL A 460 13.07 15.97 4.76
CA VAL A 460 12.24 16.60 5.78
C VAL A 460 13.06 16.71 7.06
N ARG A 461 13.62 17.91 7.28
CA ARG A 461 13.94 18.42 8.61
C ARG A 461 12.91 19.49 8.90
N GLN A 462 12.11 19.31 9.96
CA GLN A 462 11.08 20.28 10.30
C GLN A 462 11.77 21.58 10.72
N GLN A 463 11.83 22.56 9.82
CA GLN A 463 12.17 23.95 10.10
C GLN A 463 10.86 24.73 10.22
N ASN A 464 10.76 25.53 11.27
CA ASN A 464 9.56 26.26 11.72
C ASN A 464 8.83 27.04 10.63
#